data_AF-A0A382YKT4-F1
#
_entry.id   AF-A0A382YKT4-F1
#
_cell.length_a   1.000
_cell.length_b   1.000
_cell.length_c   1.000
_cell.angle_alpha   90.00
_cell.angle_beta   90.00
_cell.angle_gamma   90.00
#
_symmetry.space_group_name_H-M   'P 1'
#
loop_
_entity.id
_entity.type
_entity.pdbx_description
1 polymer ?
#
loop_
_entity_poly.entity_id
_entity_poly.type
_entity_poly.pdbx_seq_one_letter_code
_entity_poly.pdbx_strand_id
1 'polypeptide(L)'
;MNWDALGAIGEIIGAAAVLATLFYLAAQIKMQNRELEKSNENVTAQLSFDINNMLINNFDALMRDKEFVEIYQKGMSNQPLDEIETIQFSQFVNRWVALCESVIVATKAEVMFAGDYDLDFLYGNPWVHKLISTEVGARWFGEEAPLLYSKDFLDKVGGFKGKAVNHSQPVP
;
A
#
# COMPACT_ATOMS: atom_id res chain seq x y z
N MET A 1 -23.94 -31.98 60.18
CA MET A 1 -22.64 -32.30 59.54
C MET A 1 -22.82 -32.93 58.14
N ASN A 2 -23.76 -32.44 57.31
CA ASN A 2 -23.95 -32.83 55.90
C ASN A 2 -24.04 -31.61 54.96
N TRP A 3 -24.26 -30.42 55.53
CA TRP A 3 -24.37 -29.17 54.79
C TRP A 3 -23.00 -28.60 54.37
N ASP A 4 -21.98 -28.71 55.22
CA ASP A 4 -20.59 -28.33 54.85
C ASP A 4 -20.02 -29.20 53.73
N ALA A 5 -20.33 -30.51 53.76
CA ALA A 5 -19.91 -31.43 52.69
C ALA A 5 -20.60 -31.11 51.36
N LEU A 6 -21.89 -30.73 51.39
CA LEU A 6 -22.63 -30.28 50.21
C LEU A 6 -22.09 -28.94 49.66
N GLY A 7 -21.72 -28.01 50.55
CA GLY A 7 -21.11 -26.73 50.18
C GLY A 7 -19.75 -26.92 49.50
N ALA A 8 -18.88 -27.74 50.08
CA ALA A 8 -17.58 -28.07 49.50
C ALA A 8 -17.70 -28.76 48.12
N ILE A 9 -18.70 -29.63 47.92
CA ILE A 9 -18.98 -30.23 46.61
C ILE A 9 -19.44 -29.16 45.60
N GLY A 10 -20.28 -28.22 46.02
CA GLY A 10 -20.71 -27.09 45.18
C GLY A 10 -19.55 -26.17 44.76
N GLU A 11 -18.60 -25.92 45.67
CA GLU A 11 -17.38 -25.15 45.37
C GLU A 11 -16.48 -25.87 44.37
N ILE A 12 -16.28 -27.19 44.51
CA ILE A 12 -15.48 -27.99 43.57
C ILE A 12 -16.13 -28.01 42.19
N ILE A 13 -17.45 -28.18 42.10
CA ILE A 13 -18.19 -28.15 40.84
C ILE A 13 -18.12 -26.75 40.19
N GLY A 14 -18.30 -25.69 40.98
CA GLY A 14 -18.18 -24.32 40.52
C GLY A 14 -16.76 -24.01 40.00
N ALA A 15 -15.73 -24.40 40.73
CA ALA A 15 -14.35 -24.25 40.31
C ALA A 15 -14.03 -25.06 39.04
N ALA A 16 -14.54 -26.29 38.93
CA ALA A 16 -14.39 -27.11 37.74
C ALA A 16 -15.10 -26.49 36.51
N ALA A 17 -16.28 -25.92 36.71
CA ALA A 17 -17.00 -25.21 35.66
C ALA A 17 -16.23 -23.97 35.18
N VAL A 18 -15.67 -23.17 36.10
CA VAL A 18 -14.82 -22.01 35.76
C VAL A 18 -13.58 -22.45 34.99
N LEU A 19 -12.89 -23.51 35.42
CA LEU A 19 -11.72 -24.04 34.71
C LEU A 19 -12.08 -24.53 33.30
N ALA A 20 -13.21 -25.21 33.14
CA ALA A 20 -13.69 -25.64 31.84
C ALA A 20 -14.01 -24.44 30.92
N THR A 21 -14.62 -23.38 31.46
CA THR A 21 -14.87 -22.14 30.72
C THR A 21 -13.57 -21.46 30.30
N LEU A 22 -12.58 -21.33 31.20
CA LEU A 22 -11.28 -20.74 30.88
C LEU A 22 -10.55 -21.54 29.80
N PHE A 23 -10.60 -22.87 29.85
CA PHE A 23 -10.01 -23.73 28.82
C PHE A 23 -10.70 -23.52 27.46
N TYR A 24 -12.02 -23.43 27.45
CA TYR A 24 -12.80 -23.14 26.25
C TYR A 24 -12.44 -21.77 25.66
N LEU A 25 -12.37 -20.71 26.48
CA LEU A 25 -11.97 -19.38 26.01
C LEU A 25 -10.54 -19.39 25.46
N ALA A 26 -9.59 -20.04 26.13
CA ALA A 26 -8.22 -20.12 25.66
C ALA A 26 -8.12 -20.84 24.31
N ALA A 27 -8.87 -21.94 24.14
CA ALA A 27 -8.95 -22.66 22.87
C ALA A 27 -9.62 -21.81 21.78
N GLN A 28 -10.68 -21.08 22.12
CA GLN A 28 -11.38 -20.16 21.21
C GLN A 28 -10.46 -19.04 20.74
N ILE A 29 -9.76 -18.36 21.64
CA ILE A 29 -8.80 -17.29 21.31
C ILE A 29 -7.68 -17.84 20.41
N LYS A 30 -7.15 -19.02 20.71
CA LYS A 30 -6.11 -19.64 19.87
C LYS A 30 -6.59 -19.92 18.45
N MET A 31 -7.82 -20.40 18.29
CA MET A 31 -8.41 -20.67 16.98
C MET A 31 -8.69 -19.37 16.22
N GLN A 32 -9.27 -18.37 16.87
CA GLN A 32 -9.50 -17.04 16.30
C GLN A 32 -8.19 -16.38 15.86
N ASN A 33 -7.15 -16.44 16.68
CA ASN A 33 -5.83 -15.89 16.32
C ASN A 33 -5.27 -16.57 15.07
N ARG A 34 -5.39 -17.89 14.93
CA ARG A 34 -4.92 -18.63 13.75
C ARG A 34 -5.72 -18.29 12.48
N GLU A 35 -7.03 -18.06 12.61
CA GLU A 35 -7.87 -17.64 11.48
C GLU A 35 -7.57 -16.19 11.07
N LEU A 36 -7.35 -15.30 12.04
CA LEU A 36 -6.92 -13.92 11.80
C LEU A 36 -5.56 -13.87 11.11
N GLU A 37 -4.60 -14.69 11.56
CA GLU A 37 -3.27 -14.79 10.95
C GLU A 37 -3.36 -15.23 9.48
N LYS A 38 -4.08 -16.33 9.18
CA LYS A 38 -4.32 -16.79 7.81
C LYS A 38 -5.07 -15.77 6.95
N SER A 39 -6.05 -15.08 7.53
CA SER A 39 -6.78 -14.03 6.82
C SER A 39 -5.84 -12.88 6.45
N ASN A 40 -4.94 -12.50 7.36
CA ASN A 40 -3.97 -11.44 7.13
C ASN A 40 -2.92 -11.85 6.09
N GLU A 41 -2.44 -13.10 6.14
CA GLU A 41 -1.56 -13.68 5.12
C GLU A 41 -2.21 -13.66 3.73
N ASN A 42 -3.48 -14.06 3.62
CA ASN A 42 -4.23 -14.05 2.36
C ASN A 42 -4.42 -12.62 1.81
N VAL A 43 -4.76 -11.66 2.67
CA VAL A 43 -4.90 -10.25 2.27
C VAL A 43 -3.57 -9.69 1.79
N THR A 44 -2.48 -9.99 2.51
CA THR A 44 -1.12 -9.58 2.15
C THR A 44 -0.70 -10.17 0.80
N ALA A 45 -0.93 -11.46 0.58
CA ALA A 45 -0.62 -12.12 -0.68
C ALA A 45 -1.44 -11.51 -1.85
N GLN A 46 -2.75 -11.30 -1.65
CA GLN A 46 -3.62 -10.73 -2.67
C GLN A 46 -3.19 -9.31 -3.06
N LEU A 47 -2.98 -8.43 -2.07
CA LEU A 47 -2.49 -7.07 -2.31
C LEU A 47 -1.12 -7.07 -3.00
N SER A 48 -0.25 -8.01 -2.63
CA SER A 48 1.04 -8.18 -3.29
C SER A 48 0.91 -8.55 -4.76
N PHE A 49 -0.01 -9.45 -5.11
CA PHE A 49 -0.30 -9.76 -6.51
C PHE A 49 -0.89 -8.57 -7.26
N ASP A 50 -1.84 -7.86 -6.66
CA ASP A 50 -2.52 -6.74 -7.31
C ASP A 50 -1.59 -5.57 -7.60
N ILE A 51 -0.74 -5.18 -6.64
CA ILE A 51 0.27 -4.13 -6.82
C ILE A 51 1.31 -4.55 -7.87
N ASN A 52 1.78 -5.80 -7.85
CA ASN A 52 2.69 -6.30 -8.88
C ASN A 52 2.05 -6.28 -10.27
N ASN A 53 0.79 -6.67 -10.38
CA ASN A 53 0.06 -6.61 -11.66
C ASN A 53 -0.08 -5.16 -12.15
N MET A 54 -0.35 -4.19 -11.26
CA MET A 54 -0.35 -2.77 -11.62
C MET A 54 1.01 -2.32 -12.17
N LEU A 55 2.11 -2.70 -11.52
CA LEU A 55 3.48 -2.40 -11.99
C LEU A 55 3.73 -3.00 -13.39
N ILE A 56 3.45 -4.29 -13.58
CA ILE A 56 3.64 -4.98 -14.86
C ILE A 56 2.80 -4.32 -15.95
N ASN A 57 1.52 -4.07 -15.68
CA ASN A 57 0.61 -3.44 -16.63
C ASN A 57 1.07 -2.03 -17.02
N ASN A 58 1.66 -1.27 -16.09
CA ASN A 58 2.21 0.07 -16.37
C ASN A 58 3.37 0.02 -17.36
N PHE A 59 4.21 -1.02 -17.28
CA PHE A 59 5.29 -1.23 -18.24
C PHE A 59 4.82 -1.88 -19.55
N ASP A 60 3.70 -2.60 -19.56
CA ASP A 60 3.23 -3.31 -20.74
C ASP A 60 3.06 -2.40 -21.96
N ALA A 61 2.55 -1.18 -21.75
CA ALA A 61 2.43 -0.16 -22.79
C ALA A 61 3.80 0.21 -23.39
N LEU A 62 4.84 0.34 -22.57
CA LEU A 62 6.20 0.64 -23.05
C LEU A 62 6.87 -0.56 -23.72
N MET A 63 6.47 -1.79 -23.38
CA MET A 63 7.06 -3.00 -23.94
C MET A 63 6.43 -3.42 -25.27
N ARG A 64 5.15 -3.09 -25.49
CA ARG A 64 4.37 -3.65 -26.61
C ARG A 64 3.92 -2.62 -27.64
N ASP A 65 3.82 -1.35 -27.28
CA ASP A 65 3.28 -0.29 -28.14
C ASP A 65 4.39 0.69 -28.54
N LYS A 66 4.87 0.53 -29.78
CA LYS A 66 5.92 1.40 -30.32
C LYS A 66 5.47 2.85 -30.45
N GLU A 67 4.22 3.11 -30.85
CA GLU A 67 3.71 4.47 -31.01
C GLU A 67 3.66 5.17 -29.66
N PHE A 68 3.19 4.47 -28.62
CA PHE A 68 3.20 5.02 -27.27
C PHE A 68 4.62 5.28 -26.74
N VAL A 69 5.61 4.45 -27.09
CA VAL A 69 7.01 4.71 -26.72
C VAL A 69 7.53 6.03 -27.29
N GLU A 70 7.12 6.41 -28.50
CA GLU A 70 7.49 7.70 -29.10
C GLU A 70 6.88 8.87 -28.30
N ILE A 71 5.62 8.75 -27.90
CA ILE A 71 4.93 9.73 -27.03
C ILE A 71 5.62 9.83 -25.68
N TYR A 72 5.93 8.69 -25.06
CA TYR A 72 6.66 8.64 -23.79
C TYR A 72 8.02 9.34 -23.91
N GLN A 73 8.79 9.08 -24.96
CA GLN A 73 10.08 9.73 -25.18
C GLN A 73 9.95 11.25 -25.33
N LYS A 74 8.96 11.72 -26.10
CA LYS A 74 8.66 13.14 -26.25
C LYS A 74 8.29 13.78 -24.92
N GLY A 75 7.34 13.20 -24.19
CA GLY A 75 6.88 13.71 -22.89
C GLY A 75 7.99 13.74 -21.84
N MET A 76 8.80 12.69 -21.76
CA MET A 76 9.96 12.64 -20.85
C MET A 76 11.06 13.65 -21.18
N SER A 77 11.13 14.10 -22.43
CA SER A 77 12.11 15.07 -22.90
C SER A 77 11.55 16.48 -23.05
N ASN A 78 10.29 16.71 -22.62
CA ASN A 78 9.53 17.95 -22.83
C ASN A 78 9.53 18.41 -24.30
N GLN A 79 9.48 17.47 -25.24
CA GLN A 79 9.19 17.81 -26.63
C GLN A 79 7.70 18.10 -26.80
N PRO A 80 7.33 18.91 -27.80
CA PRO A 80 5.92 19.18 -28.09
C PRO A 80 5.14 17.88 -28.31
N LEU A 81 4.03 17.76 -27.59
CA LEU A 81 3.02 16.73 -27.76
C LEU A 81 1.76 17.39 -28.35
N ASP A 82 1.08 16.72 -29.27
CA ASP A 82 -0.27 17.15 -29.66
C ASP A 82 -1.29 16.89 -28.53
N GLU A 83 -2.54 17.26 -28.76
CA GLU A 83 -3.61 17.13 -27.76
C GLU A 83 -3.86 15.68 -27.34
N ILE A 84 -3.85 14.74 -28.29
CA ILE A 84 -4.09 13.31 -28.03
C ILE A 84 -2.90 12.72 -27.29
N GLU A 85 -1.69 12.99 -27.79
CA GLU A 85 -0.45 12.52 -27.17
C GLU A 85 -0.31 13.05 -25.74
N THR A 86 -0.70 14.30 -25.50
CA THR A 86 -0.74 14.94 -24.19
C THR A 86 -1.67 14.20 -23.23
N ILE A 87 -2.88 13.84 -23.68
CA ILE A 87 -3.83 13.06 -22.89
C ILE A 87 -3.22 11.70 -22.55
N GLN A 88 -2.67 10.98 -23.55
CA GLN A 88 -2.08 9.67 -23.35
C GLN A 88 -0.91 9.70 -22.36
N PHE A 89 -0.03 10.69 -22.47
CA PHE A 89 1.08 10.86 -21.53
C PHE A 89 0.58 11.23 -20.12
N SER A 90 -0.43 12.10 -19.99
CA SER A 90 -1.03 12.45 -18.70
C SER A 90 -1.65 11.23 -18.01
N GLN A 91 -2.34 10.36 -18.76
CA GLN A 91 -2.87 9.11 -18.22
C GLN A 91 -1.76 8.15 -17.78
N PHE A 92 -0.63 8.14 -18.48
CA PHE A 92 0.52 7.37 -18.05
C PHE A 92 1.12 7.90 -16.75
N VAL A 93 1.25 9.23 -16.58
CA VAL A 93 1.67 9.85 -15.31
C VAL A 93 0.70 9.44 -14.18
N ASN A 94 -0.61 9.54 -14.41
CA ASN A 94 -1.62 9.15 -13.44
C ASN A 94 -1.47 7.69 -12.98
N ARG A 95 -1.24 6.75 -13.90
CA ARG A 95 -1.06 5.32 -13.57
C ARG A 95 0.13 5.07 -12.64
N TRP A 96 1.19 5.85 -12.76
CA TRP A 96 2.36 5.76 -11.88
C TRP A 96 2.10 6.38 -10.51
N VAL A 97 1.36 7.49 -10.45
CA VAL A 97 0.95 8.11 -9.19
C VAL A 97 -0.03 7.21 -8.43
N ALA A 98 -0.99 6.59 -9.11
CA ALA A 98 -1.91 5.62 -8.53
C ALA A 98 -1.17 4.42 -7.92
N LEU A 99 -0.18 3.88 -8.63
CA LEU A 99 0.66 2.79 -8.11
C LEU A 99 1.41 3.23 -6.84
N CYS A 100 1.96 4.45 -6.84
CA CYS A 100 2.64 5.00 -5.68
C CYS A 100 1.71 5.13 -4.47
N GLU A 101 0.50 5.63 -4.66
CA GLU A 101 -0.50 5.70 -3.60
C GLU A 101 -0.85 4.30 -3.06
N SER A 102 -1.09 3.33 -3.94
CA SER A 102 -1.37 1.94 -3.53
C SER A 102 -0.25 1.33 -2.70
N VAL A 103 1.01 1.54 -3.07
CA VAL A 103 2.18 1.07 -2.31
C VAL A 103 2.24 1.76 -0.95
N ILE A 104 2.06 3.08 -0.89
CA ILE A 104 2.05 3.84 0.37
C ILE A 104 0.93 3.37 1.31
N VAL A 105 -0.27 3.13 0.77
CA VAL A 105 -1.40 2.62 1.56
C VAL A 105 -1.09 1.23 2.10
N ALA A 106 -0.54 0.33 1.27
CA ALA A 106 -0.14 -1.01 1.70
C ALA A 106 0.97 -0.97 2.77
N THR A 107 1.94 -0.07 2.65
CA THR A 107 2.99 0.10 3.67
C THR A 107 2.45 0.68 4.97
N LYS A 108 1.54 1.66 4.92
CA LYS A 108 0.86 2.19 6.12
C LYS A 108 0.02 1.15 6.84
N ALA A 109 -0.53 0.18 6.11
CA ALA A 109 -1.27 -0.94 6.67
C ALA A 109 -0.36 -2.09 7.16
N GLU A 110 0.97 -1.92 7.10
CA GLU A 110 1.98 -2.91 7.50
C GLU A 110 1.88 -4.24 6.74
N VAL A 111 1.25 -4.25 5.56
CA VAL A 111 1.11 -5.45 4.72
C VAL A 111 2.17 -5.54 3.63
N MET A 112 2.91 -4.46 3.35
CA MET A 112 3.97 -4.48 2.33
C MET A 112 5.11 -3.51 2.68
N PHE A 113 6.36 -3.95 2.52
CA PHE A 113 7.57 -3.16 2.82
C PHE A 113 7.65 -2.61 4.25
N ALA A 114 6.94 -3.24 5.20
CA ALA A 114 6.96 -2.84 6.60
C ALA A 114 8.38 -3.04 7.17
N GLY A 115 9.03 -1.95 7.56
CA GLY A 115 10.42 -1.96 8.04
C GLY A 115 11.48 -1.90 6.94
N ASP A 116 11.13 -2.12 5.68
CA ASP A 116 12.07 -2.06 4.54
C ASP A 116 12.30 -0.62 4.07
N TYR A 117 11.24 0.21 4.05
CA TYR A 117 11.29 1.59 3.56
C TYR A 117 10.54 2.54 4.49
N ASP A 118 11.08 3.76 4.65
CA ASP A 118 10.35 4.89 5.22
C ASP A 118 9.25 5.35 4.24
N LEU A 119 8.09 5.76 4.77
CA LEU A 119 7.05 6.42 3.99
C LEU A 119 7.59 7.65 3.25
N ASP A 120 8.51 8.40 3.86
CA ASP A 120 9.16 9.55 3.22
C ASP A 120 9.92 9.14 1.94
N PHE A 121 10.56 7.96 1.93
CA PHE A 121 11.20 7.43 0.73
C PHE A 121 10.17 7.09 -0.37
N LEU A 122 9.02 6.52 0.02
CA LEU A 122 7.96 6.17 -0.92
C LEU A 122 7.29 7.41 -1.53
N TYR A 123 7.02 8.45 -0.72
CA TYR A 123 6.53 9.75 -1.20
C TYR A 123 7.56 10.46 -2.11
N GLY A 124 8.85 10.22 -1.87
CA GLY A 124 9.97 10.71 -2.66
C GLY A 124 10.38 9.83 -3.85
N ASN A 125 9.53 8.88 -4.29
CA ASN A 125 9.90 7.92 -5.33
C ASN A 125 10.46 8.60 -6.60
N PRO A 126 11.73 8.34 -6.99
CA PRO A 126 12.38 9.05 -8.10
C PRO A 126 11.64 8.95 -9.43
N TRP A 127 10.97 7.83 -9.70
CA TRP A 127 10.30 7.60 -10.97
C TRP A 127 9.04 8.46 -11.10
N VAL A 128 8.21 8.48 -10.06
CA VAL A 128 7.04 9.35 -9.99
C VAL A 128 7.46 10.81 -10.09
N HIS A 129 8.48 11.20 -9.34
CA HIS A 129 9.00 12.57 -9.34
C HIS A 129 9.54 13.00 -10.70
N LYS A 130 10.21 12.09 -11.43
CA LYS A 130 10.65 12.35 -12.80
C LYS A 130 9.47 12.63 -13.74
N LEU A 131 8.40 11.85 -13.62
CA LEU A 131 7.19 12.01 -14.44
C LEU A 131 6.45 13.32 -14.14
N ILE A 132 6.18 13.63 -12.88
CA ILE A 132 5.47 14.86 -12.47
C ILE A 132 6.32 16.14 -12.58
N SER A 133 7.58 16.01 -12.99
CA SER A 133 8.49 17.13 -13.26
C SER A 133 8.62 17.44 -14.76
N THR A 134 8.03 16.62 -15.63
CA THR A 134 7.83 16.98 -17.05
C THR A 134 6.81 18.11 -17.15
N GLU A 135 6.78 18.83 -18.28
CA GLU A 135 5.83 19.92 -18.50
C GLU A 135 4.38 19.43 -18.38
N VAL A 136 4.05 18.34 -19.08
CA VAL A 136 2.72 17.73 -19.05
C VAL A 136 2.41 17.14 -17.68
N GLY A 137 3.36 16.42 -17.07
CA GLY A 137 3.16 15.83 -15.75
C GLY A 137 3.00 16.86 -14.64
N ALA A 138 3.71 17.99 -14.71
CA ALA A 138 3.59 19.08 -13.75
C ALA A 138 2.23 19.78 -13.88
N ARG A 139 1.77 20.01 -15.12
CA ARG A 139 0.43 20.55 -15.38
C ARG A 139 -0.65 19.61 -14.86
N TRP A 140 -0.59 18.33 -15.23
CA TRP A 140 -1.51 17.29 -14.74
C TRP A 140 -1.52 17.24 -13.21
N PHE A 141 -0.36 17.28 -12.56
CA PHE A 141 -0.27 17.24 -11.09
C PHE A 141 -0.89 18.47 -10.41
N GLY A 142 -0.82 19.63 -11.04
CA GLY A 142 -1.39 20.87 -10.52
C GLY A 142 -2.90 21.03 -10.78
N GLU A 143 -3.38 20.52 -11.92
CA GLU A 143 -4.74 20.80 -12.41
C GLU A 143 -5.69 19.61 -12.27
N GLU A 144 -5.22 18.40 -12.60
CA GLU A 144 -6.07 17.20 -12.68
C GLU A 144 -5.95 16.30 -11.44
N ALA A 145 -4.73 16.11 -10.92
CA ALA A 145 -4.51 15.26 -9.76
C ALA A 145 -5.33 15.66 -8.51
N PRO A 146 -5.58 16.95 -8.21
CA PRO A 146 -6.44 17.35 -7.09
C PRO A 146 -7.90 16.88 -7.19
N LEU A 147 -8.34 16.48 -8.39
CA LEU A 147 -9.68 15.92 -8.61
C LEU A 147 -9.75 14.41 -8.30
N LEU A 148 -8.59 13.75 -8.27
CA LEU A 148 -8.48 12.29 -8.17
C LEU A 148 -7.94 11.85 -6.80
N TYR A 149 -7.05 12.64 -6.21
CA TYR A 149 -6.29 12.27 -5.02
C TYR A 149 -6.56 13.21 -3.86
N SER A 150 -6.34 12.71 -2.64
CA SER A 150 -6.45 13.53 -1.44
C SER A 150 -5.37 14.62 -1.39
N LYS A 151 -5.70 15.78 -0.82
CA LYS A 151 -4.74 16.87 -0.62
C LYS A 151 -3.53 16.44 0.21
N ASP A 152 -3.72 15.66 1.29
CA ASP A 152 -2.61 15.17 2.13
C ASP A 152 -1.60 14.34 1.32
N PHE A 153 -2.09 13.46 0.45
CA PHE A 153 -1.24 12.66 -0.42
C PHE A 153 -0.47 13.56 -1.40
N LEU A 154 -1.16 14.47 -2.09
CA LEU A 154 -0.53 15.36 -3.07
C LEU A 154 0.46 16.34 -2.44
N ASP A 155 0.16 16.89 -1.26
CA ASP A 155 1.07 17.78 -0.53
C ASP A 155 2.35 17.02 -0.13
N LYS A 156 2.24 15.76 0.30
CA LYS A 156 3.40 14.92 0.61
C LYS A 156 4.21 14.59 -0.63
N VAL A 157 3.57 14.08 -1.69
CA VAL A 157 4.27 13.79 -2.96
C VAL A 157 4.93 15.06 -3.51
N GLY A 158 4.21 16.18 -3.58
CA GLY A 158 4.73 17.45 -4.08
C GLY A 158 5.86 18.03 -3.22
N GLY A 159 5.81 17.82 -1.89
CA GLY A 159 6.81 18.29 -0.93
C GLY A 159 8.19 17.66 -1.08
N PHE A 160 8.32 16.54 -1.80
CA PHE A 160 9.61 15.91 -2.09
C PHE A 160 10.33 16.45 -3.32
N LYS A 161 9.77 17.44 -4.03
CA LYS A 161 10.46 18.17 -5.11
C LYS A 161 11.64 18.98 -4.53
N GLY A 162 12.78 18.32 -4.31
CA GLY A 162 14.02 18.96 -3.81
C GLY A 162 14.85 18.15 -2.80
N LYS A 163 14.40 16.99 -2.31
CA LYS A 163 15.22 16.13 -1.45
C LYS A 163 15.90 15.06 -2.32
N ALA A 164 17.23 15.16 -2.48
CA ALA A 164 18.01 14.12 -3.13
C ALA A 164 17.79 12.78 -2.40
N VAL A 165 17.34 11.76 -3.11
CA VAL A 165 17.19 10.40 -2.58
C VAL A 165 18.58 9.87 -2.28
N ASN A 166 18.95 9.87 -1.00
CA ASN A 166 20.21 9.30 -0.55
C ASN A 166 20.05 7.78 -0.40
N HIS A 167 20.55 7.03 -1.37
CA HIS A 167 20.57 5.55 -1.38
C HIS A 167 21.50 4.92 -0.32
N SER A 168 21.88 5.66 0.73
CA SER A 168 22.95 5.27 1.65
C SER A 168 22.47 4.86 3.04
N GLN A 169 21.20 4.50 3.24
CA GLN A 169 20.81 3.83 4.48
C GLN A 169 20.86 2.32 4.29
N PRO A 170 21.77 1.62 5.00
CA PRO A 170 21.74 0.17 5.05
C PRO A 170 20.50 -0.26 5.85
N VAL A 171 19.80 -1.25 5.31
CA VAL A 171 18.77 -2.00 6.04
C VAL A 171 19.41 -2.59 7.30
N PRO A 172 18.85 -2.37 8.51
CA PRO A 172 19.26 -3.08 9.71
C PRO A 172 19.00 -4.59 9.61
#